data_AF-A0A0B6ANQ6-F1
#
_entry.id   AF-A0A0B6ANQ6-F1
#
_cell.length_a   1.000
_cell.length_b   1.000
_cell.length_c   1.000
_cell.angle_alpha   90.00
_cell.angle_beta   90.00
_cell.angle_gamma   90.00
#
_symmetry.space_group_name_H-M   'P 1'
#
loop_
_entity.id
_entity.type
_entity.pdbx_description
1 polymer ?
#
loop_
_entity_poly.entity_id
_entity_poly.type
_entity_poly.pdbx_seq_one_letter_code
_entity_poly.pdbx_strand_id
1 'polypeptide(L)'
;MPLFIVAIGIILLLILITGFKLNTFVSLIIVSFVVSLALGMPMEKVVTSIEAGLGGTLGHIALIFGLGAMLGRLIADAGGAQRIAMTLINKFGEKRIQWAVVVASFIVGIALFFEVGLVLLIPIVFSIAKELRASILHLGIPMAAALLATHSFLPPHPGPTVIAGEYGADIGLVLLYGIIVAIPTVIIAGPLYTKMAKKIVPDAFKKTGNIASLGEQKTFKLNETPGFGISVLTAMFPVLLMSISTILDMIQKSVGFEDDTTIEIIRLIGNPSSAMLISLILAFYTMGIARNTPIKEVMNSCTSSIAAIGMMLLIIGGGGAFKQVLIDGGVGDYVAELFKGTSMSPIILAWVVAALLRISLGSATVAAISTAGLVIPMLSQYDANLALVTLATGAGSAICSHVNDAGFWMIKEYFGLSMKETFSTWTILSTITSIAGLGFILLLDASLTISIMLIISISLVAMYFSIFNQPFKQSKDKSDVLDV
;
A
#
# COMPACT_ATOMS: atom_id res chain seq x y z
N MET A 1 1.76 6.49 -30.32
CA MET A 1 1.97 5.29 -29.49
C MET A 1 2.49 5.73 -28.11
N PRO A 2 1.62 6.23 -27.21
CA PRO A 2 2.02 6.75 -25.89
C PRO A 2 2.88 5.77 -25.07
N LEU A 3 2.52 4.48 -25.03
CA LEU A 3 3.29 3.45 -24.31
C LEU A 3 4.74 3.31 -24.80
N PHE A 4 4.99 3.47 -26.10
CA PHE A 4 6.34 3.43 -26.65
C PHE A 4 7.18 4.63 -26.20
N ILE A 5 6.54 5.81 -26.15
CA ILE A 5 7.18 7.04 -25.64
C ILE A 5 7.52 6.89 -24.16
N VAL A 6 6.62 6.32 -23.35
CA VAL A 6 6.89 6.01 -21.95
C VAL A 6 8.10 5.08 -21.79
N ALA A 7 8.16 4.00 -22.58
CA ALA A 7 9.28 3.07 -22.55
C ALA A 7 10.62 3.75 -22.87
N ILE A 8 10.65 4.60 -23.91
CA ILE A 8 11.84 5.40 -24.24
C ILE A 8 12.18 6.37 -23.11
N GLY A 9 11.19 7.02 -22.50
CA GLY A 9 11.40 7.92 -21.35
C GLY A 9 12.06 7.21 -20.17
N ILE A 10 11.62 6.00 -19.85
CA ILE A 10 12.22 5.17 -18.79
C ILE A 10 13.67 4.80 -19.16
N ILE A 11 13.92 4.38 -20.39
CA ILE A 11 15.28 4.06 -20.85
C ILE A 11 16.19 5.29 -20.75
N LEU A 12 15.72 6.45 -21.20
CA LEU A 12 16.45 7.71 -21.08
C LEU A 12 16.78 8.03 -19.62
N LEU A 13 15.80 7.92 -18.72
CA LEU A 13 16.00 8.13 -17.28
C LEU A 13 17.08 7.21 -16.71
N LEU A 14 17.04 5.92 -17.06
CA LEU A 14 18.06 4.97 -16.62
C LEU A 14 19.44 5.32 -17.17
N ILE A 15 19.55 5.75 -18.42
CA ILE A 15 20.82 6.20 -19.03
C ILE A 15 21.37 7.43 -18.29
N LEU A 16 20.53 8.42 -17.99
CA LEU A 16 20.95 9.63 -17.26
C LEU A 16 21.47 9.29 -15.85
N ILE A 17 20.78 8.42 -15.12
CA ILE A 17 21.14 8.07 -13.74
C ILE A 17 22.30 7.08 -13.66
N THR A 18 22.29 6.03 -14.48
CA THR A 18 23.28 4.94 -14.36
C THR A 18 24.46 5.08 -15.31
N GLY A 19 24.24 5.60 -16.52
CA GLY A 19 25.28 5.84 -17.51
C GLY A 19 26.01 7.15 -17.24
N PHE A 20 25.28 8.27 -17.28
CA PHE A 20 25.85 9.61 -17.09
C PHE A 20 26.03 10.00 -15.61
N LYS A 21 25.50 9.21 -14.67
CA LYS A 21 25.59 9.44 -13.22
C LYS A 21 25.07 10.82 -12.80
N LEU A 22 24.07 11.34 -13.51
CA LEU A 22 23.41 12.59 -13.15
C LEU A 22 22.60 12.42 -11.86
N ASN A 23 22.40 13.53 -11.15
CA ASN A 23 21.52 13.56 -9.99
C ASN A 23 20.11 13.06 -10.38
N THR A 24 19.54 12.21 -9.55
CA THR A 24 18.24 11.57 -9.79
C THR A 24 17.12 12.57 -10.01
N PHE A 25 17.02 13.60 -9.18
CA PHE A 25 15.97 14.62 -9.29
C PHE A 25 16.11 15.39 -10.60
N VAL A 26 17.33 15.83 -10.93
CA VAL A 26 17.61 16.51 -12.20
C VAL A 26 17.23 15.63 -13.39
N SER A 27 17.59 14.34 -13.34
CA SER A 27 17.26 13.37 -14.40
C SER A 27 15.76 13.19 -14.58
N LEU A 28 15.00 13.11 -13.48
CA LEU A 28 13.55 13.01 -13.50
C LEU A 28 12.90 14.24 -14.14
N ILE A 29 13.37 15.45 -13.81
CA ILE A 29 12.85 16.68 -14.40
C ILE A 29 13.17 16.74 -15.90
N ILE A 30 14.41 16.46 -16.31
CA ILE A 30 14.80 16.44 -17.73
C ILE A 30 13.93 15.47 -18.52
N VAL A 31 13.73 14.25 -18.01
CA VAL A 31 12.91 13.24 -18.68
C VAL A 31 11.45 13.67 -18.75
N SER A 32 10.92 14.32 -17.72
CA SER A 32 9.56 14.86 -17.73
C SER A 32 9.36 15.92 -18.82
N PHE A 33 10.34 16.79 -19.05
CA PHE A 33 10.32 17.74 -20.17
C PHE A 33 10.40 17.03 -21.54
N VAL A 34 11.30 16.06 -21.69
CA VAL A 34 11.46 15.34 -22.98
C VAL A 34 10.20 14.54 -23.32
N VAL A 35 9.64 13.83 -22.34
CA VAL A 35 8.49 12.95 -22.54
C VAL A 35 7.20 13.74 -22.76
N SER A 36 6.99 14.87 -22.08
CA SER A 36 5.81 15.72 -22.30
C SER A 36 5.75 16.24 -23.74
N LEU A 37 6.89 16.71 -24.27
CA LEU A 37 7.01 17.14 -25.66
C LEU A 37 6.81 15.98 -26.64
N ALA A 38 7.37 14.80 -26.34
CA ALA A 38 7.21 13.62 -27.18
C ALA A 38 5.76 13.08 -27.22
N LEU A 39 5.02 13.24 -26.12
CA LEU A 39 3.58 12.91 -26.04
C LEU A 39 2.70 13.94 -26.77
N GLY A 40 3.27 15.03 -27.30
CA GLY A 40 2.55 16.04 -28.05
C GLY A 40 1.78 17.03 -27.17
N MET A 41 2.18 17.19 -25.90
CA MET A 41 1.55 18.17 -25.02
C MET A 41 1.79 19.60 -25.53
N PRO A 42 0.78 20.50 -25.42
CA PRO A 42 0.98 21.92 -25.70
C PRO A 42 2.12 22.48 -24.83
N MET A 43 3.07 23.20 -25.45
CA MET A 43 4.28 23.70 -24.76
C MET A 43 3.95 24.55 -23.53
N GLU A 44 2.87 25.32 -23.59
CA GLU A 44 2.35 26.14 -22.48
C GLU A 44 1.87 25.33 -21.27
N LYS A 45 1.49 24.06 -21.45
CA LYS A 45 1.03 23.17 -20.37
C LYS A 45 2.15 22.32 -19.77
N VAL A 46 3.30 22.22 -20.44
CA VAL A 46 4.40 21.34 -20.02
C VAL A 46 4.88 21.70 -18.61
N VAL A 47 5.19 22.96 -18.37
CA VAL A 47 5.70 23.41 -17.05
C VAL A 47 4.63 23.23 -15.98
N THR A 48 3.39 23.64 -16.26
CA THR A 48 2.27 23.50 -15.31
C THR A 48 2.00 22.05 -14.94
N SER A 49 2.10 21.11 -15.88
CA SER A 49 1.96 19.67 -15.61
C SER A 49 3.06 19.15 -14.67
N ILE A 50 4.31 19.55 -14.93
CA ILE A 50 5.46 19.20 -14.10
C ILE A 50 5.32 19.76 -12.68
N GLU A 51 4.95 21.04 -12.56
CA GLU A 51 4.75 21.71 -11.27
C GLU A 51 3.57 21.10 -10.50
N ALA A 52 2.45 20.82 -11.17
CA ALA A 52 1.29 20.16 -10.58
C ALA A 52 1.64 18.76 -10.06
N GLY A 53 2.38 17.97 -10.84
CA GLY A 53 2.82 16.63 -10.44
C GLY A 53 3.78 16.64 -9.25
N LEU A 54 4.73 17.58 -9.27
CA LEU A 54 5.69 17.78 -8.19
C LEU A 54 4.97 18.24 -6.90
N GLY A 55 4.14 19.28 -7.00
CA GLY A 55 3.40 19.87 -5.88
C GLY A 55 2.35 18.92 -5.30
N GLY A 56 1.58 18.24 -6.14
CA GLY A 56 0.57 17.28 -5.69
C GLY A 56 1.19 16.08 -4.95
N THR A 57 2.39 15.66 -5.35
CA THR A 57 3.11 14.58 -4.67
C THR A 57 3.76 15.07 -3.37
N LEU A 58 4.46 16.22 -3.41
CA LEU A 58 5.13 16.78 -2.24
C LEU A 58 4.15 17.30 -1.17
N GLY A 59 2.98 17.83 -1.54
CA GLY A 59 2.04 18.42 -0.59
C GLY A 59 1.61 17.44 0.51
N HIS A 60 1.30 16.20 0.15
CA HIS A 60 0.96 15.16 1.12
C HIS A 60 2.21 14.52 1.74
N ILE A 61 3.19 14.16 0.91
CA ILE A 61 4.37 13.40 1.33
C ILE A 61 5.29 14.23 2.24
N ALA A 62 5.50 15.51 1.98
CA ALA A 62 6.41 16.35 2.76
C ALA A 62 5.97 16.50 4.22
N LEU A 63 4.66 16.61 4.47
CA LEU A 63 4.13 16.65 5.83
C LEU A 63 4.33 15.31 6.52
N ILE A 64 3.90 14.21 5.91
CA ILE A 64 4.02 12.87 6.52
C ILE A 64 5.49 12.51 6.78
N PHE A 65 6.36 12.71 5.81
CA PHE A 65 7.76 12.30 5.93
C PHE A 65 8.57 13.26 6.76
N GLY A 66 8.34 14.57 6.62
CA GLY A 66 9.01 15.57 7.44
C GLY A 66 8.72 15.32 8.91
N LEU A 67 7.43 15.23 9.26
CA LEU A 67 7.00 14.97 10.64
C LEU A 67 7.38 13.56 11.10
N GLY A 68 7.32 12.56 10.21
CA GLY A 68 7.68 11.18 10.53
C GLY A 68 9.18 10.96 10.73
N ALA A 69 10.02 11.64 9.96
CA ALA A 69 11.46 11.64 10.16
C ALA A 69 11.82 12.31 11.50
N MET A 70 11.18 13.43 11.85
CA MET A 70 11.34 14.05 13.16
C MET A 70 10.89 13.12 14.29
N LEU A 71 9.70 12.55 14.18
CA LEU A 71 9.13 11.63 15.17
C LEU A 71 10.05 10.42 15.37
N GLY A 72 10.47 9.79 14.28
CA GLY A 72 11.40 8.66 14.30
C GLY A 72 12.75 9.04 14.91
N ARG A 73 13.27 10.23 14.60
CA ARG A 73 14.51 10.75 15.18
C ARG A 73 14.40 10.96 16.69
N LEU A 74 13.31 11.56 17.18
CA LEU A 74 13.10 11.76 18.62
C LEU A 74 12.97 10.43 19.37
N ILE A 75 12.26 9.46 18.80
CA ILE A 75 12.13 8.12 19.39
C ILE A 75 13.50 7.42 19.44
N ALA A 76 14.33 7.57 18.40
CA ALA A 76 15.68 7.03 18.38
C ALA A 76 16.61 7.74 19.37
N ASP A 77 16.59 9.08 19.42
CA ASP A 77 17.41 9.91 20.29
C ASP A 77 17.08 9.71 21.78
N ALA A 78 15.84 9.35 22.11
CA ALA A 78 15.44 8.98 23.46
C ALA A 78 15.76 7.52 23.81
N GLY A 79 16.14 6.67 22.85
CA GLY A 79 16.33 5.23 23.03
C GLY A 79 15.02 4.41 23.06
N GLY A 80 13.88 5.02 22.70
CA GLY A 80 12.59 4.35 22.63
C GLY A 80 12.55 3.25 21.56
N ALA A 81 13.15 3.48 20.40
CA ALA A 81 13.23 2.46 19.34
C ALA A 81 14.03 1.22 19.80
N GLN A 82 15.14 1.43 20.51
CA GLN A 82 15.94 0.35 21.12
C GLN A 82 15.12 -0.40 22.17
N ARG A 83 14.34 0.31 23.02
CA ARG A 83 13.47 -0.33 24.01
C ARG A 83 12.41 -1.23 23.37
N ILE A 84 11.76 -0.76 22.31
CA ILE A 84 10.78 -1.54 21.55
C ILE A 84 11.44 -2.78 20.96
N ALA A 85 12.56 -2.59 20.25
CA ALA A 85 13.31 -3.67 19.61
C ALA A 85 13.69 -4.76 20.62
N MET A 86 14.33 -4.38 21.73
CA MET A 86 14.78 -5.32 22.77
C MET A 86 13.61 -6.08 23.40
N THR A 87 12.49 -5.41 23.63
CA THR A 87 11.28 -6.03 24.21
C THR A 87 10.68 -7.06 23.25
N LEU A 88 10.60 -6.74 21.95
CA LEU A 88 10.12 -7.66 20.93
C LEU A 88 11.05 -8.87 20.76
N ILE A 89 12.37 -8.65 20.74
CA ILE A 89 13.37 -9.72 20.66
C ILE A 89 13.26 -10.66 21.86
N ASN A 90 13.18 -10.12 23.08
CA ASN A 90 13.05 -10.93 24.30
C ASN A 90 11.74 -11.72 24.35
N LYS A 91 10.64 -11.18 23.80
CA LYS A 91 9.32 -11.82 23.85
C LYS A 91 9.12 -12.88 22.76
N PHE A 92 9.52 -12.58 21.52
CA PHE A 92 9.29 -13.46 20.37
C PHE A 92 10.49 -14.35 20.03
N GLY A 93 11.69 -13.95 20.45
CA GLY A 93 12.95 -14.58 20.11
C GLY A 93 13.47 -14.19 18.72
N GLU A 94 14.78 -14.29 18.54
CA GLU A 94 15.47 -13.89 17.29
C GLU A 94 14.94 -14.61 16.05
N LYS A 95 14.56 -15.89 16.18
CA LYS A 95 14.07 -16.71 15.06
C LYS A 95 12.69 -16.30 14.55
N ARG A 96 11.86 -15.67 15.39
CA ARG A 96 10.46 -15.32 15.06
C ARG A 96 10.27 -13.83 14.82
N ILE A 97 11.32 -13.02 15.00
CA ILE A 97 11.23 -11.56 14.89
C ILE A 97 10.79 -11.10 13.50
N GLN A 98 11.21 -11.81 12.43
CA GLN A 98 10.77 -11.51 11.06
C GLN A 98 9.25 -11.61 10.93
N TRP A 99 8.65 -12.66 11.52
CA TRP A 99 7.19 -12.84 11.52
C TRP A 99 6.48 -11.84 12.42
N ALA A 100 7.07 -11.47 13.56
CA ALA A 100 6.53 -10.42 14.41
C ALA A 100 6.47 -9.08 13.65
N VAL A 101 7.51 -8.74 12.88
CA VAL A 101 7.52 -7.56 12.01
C VAL A 101 6.45 -7.66 10.93
N VAL A 102 6.28 -8.81 10.26
CA VAL A 102 5.22 -8.99 9.25
C VAL A 102 3.83 -8.76 9.84
N VAL A 103 3.51 -9.38 10.97
CA VAL A 103 2.20 -9.25 11.62
C VAL A 103 1.97 -7.80 12.06
N ALA A 104 2.96 -7.17 12.68
CA ALA A 104 2.86 -5.76 13.08
C ALA A 104 2.64 -4.86 11.86
N SER A 105 3.39 -5.09 10.77
CA SER A 105 3.28 -4.32 9.53
C SER A 105 1.92 -4.50 8.85
N PHE A 106 1.35 -5.70 8.91
CA PHE A 106 0.03 -5.99 8.35
C PHE A 106 -1.06 -5.27 9.14
N ILE A 107 -1.03 -5.35 10.47
CA ILE A 107 -2.01 -4.65 11.34
C ILE A 107 -1.93 -3.14 11.14
N VAL A 108 -0.71 -2.59 11.16
CA VAL A 108 -0.45 -1.18 10.90
C VAL A 108 -0.91 -0.79 9.49
N GLY A 109 -0.61 -1.63 8.51
CA GLY A 109 -0.93 -1.43 7.11
C GLY A 109 -2.42 -1.43 6.81
N ILE A 110 -3.29 -2.00 7.64
CA ILE A 110 -4.76 -1.87 7.47
C ILE A 110 -5.21 -0.43 7.73
N ALA A 111 -4.64 0.23 8.73
CA ALA A 111 -5.07 1.56 9.18
C ALA A 111 -4.28 2.71 8.53
N LEU A 112 -3.07 2.45 8.01
CA LEU A 112 -2.16 3.48 7.51
C LEU A 112 -1.84 3.34 6.05
N PHE A 113 -1.77 4.48 5.36
CA PHE A 113 -1.18 4.57 4.02
C PHE A 113 0.20 3.91 3.98
N PHE A 114 0.53 3.32 2.83
CA PHE A 114 1.81 2.64 2.62
C PHE A 114 2.99 3.51 3.05
N GLU A 115 2.97 4.78 2.63
CA GLU A 115 4.05 5.72 2.88
C GLU A 115 4.20 6.05 4.36
N VAL A 116 3.09 6.32 5.04
CA VAL A 116 3.06 6.60 6.48
C VAL A 116 3.55 5.39 7.27
N GLY A 117 3.04 4.20 6.94
CA GLY A 117 3.43 2.96 7.59
C GLY A 117 4.91 2.65 7.40
N LEU A 118 5.45 2.89 6.20
CA LEU A 118 6.87 2.68 5.93
C LEU A 118 7.75 3.60 6.78
N VAL A 119 7.45 4.90 6.80
CA VAL A 119 8.21 5.90 7.57
C VAL A 119 8.22 5.57 9.06
N LEU A 120 7.09 5.11 9.61
CA LEU A 120 6.97 4.77 11.03
C LEU A 120 7.68 3.47 11.41
N LEU A 121 7.66 2.46 10.55
CA LEU A 121 8.21 1.15 10.87
C LEU A 121 9.73 1.06 10.62
N ILE A 122 10.28 1.88 9.72
CA ILE A 122 11.72 1.89 9.40
C ILE A 122 12.62 2.07 10.64
N PRO A 123 12.42 3.05 11.53
CA PRO A 123 13.24 3.21 12.73
C PRO A 123 13.26 1.94 13.59
N ILE A 124 12.10 1.30 13.76
CA ILE A 124 11.96 0.07 14.56
C ILE A 124 12.70 -1.08 13.89
N VAL A 125 12.51 -1.25 12.57
CA VAL A 125 13.21 -2.28 11.79
C VAL A 125 14.73 -2.10 11.86
N PHE A 126 15.22 -0.86 11.76
CA PHE A 126 16.65 -0.56 11.87
C PHE A 126 17.18 -0.87 13.26
N SER A 127 16.48 -0.48 14.33
CA SER A 127 16.87 -0.81 15.70
C SER A 127 16.92 -2.33 15.95
N ILE A 128 15.92 -3.07 15.48
CA ILE A 128 15.91 -4.55 15.59
C ILE A 128 17.07 -5.16 14.79
N ALA A 129 17.27 -4.73 13.55
CA ALA A 129 18.35 -5.24 12.69
C ALA A 129 19.73 -4.98 13.32
N LYS A 130 19.94 -3.80 13.91
CA LYS A 130 21.18 -3.44 14.61
C LYS A 130 21.41 -4.34 15.83
N GLU A 131 20.39 -4.53 16.67
CA GLU A 131 20.48 -5.35 17.88
C GLU A 131 20.80 -6.81 17.55
N LEU A 132 20.13 -7.36 16.53
CA LEU A 132 20.34 -8.74 16.08
C LEU A 132 21.57 -8.91 15.19
N ARG A 133 22.28 -7.83 14.85
CA ARG A 133 23.35 -7.80 13.82
C ARG A 133 22.90 -8.46 12.51
N ALA A 134 21.62 -8.28 12.18
CA ALA A 134 20.98 -8.82 11.00
C ALA A 134 20.90 -7.76 9.89
N SER A 135 20.69 -8.21 8.66
CA SER A 135 20.46 -7.30 7.53
C SER A 135 19.14 -6.55 7.69
N ILE A 136 19.14 -5.23 7.47
CA ILE A 136 17.91 -4.42 7.45
C ILE A 136 16.90 -4.92 6.41
N LEU A 137 17.36 -5.42 5.25
CA LEU A 137 16.49 -5.93 4.19
C LEU A 137 15.83 -7.26 4.58
N HIS A 138 16.42 -8.01 5.52
CA HIS A 138 15.83 -9.24 6.02
C HIS A 138 14.49 -8.99 6.74
N LEU A 139 14.34 -7.81 7.35
CA LEU A 139 13.13 -7.36 8.02
C LEU A 139 12.32 -6.38 7.16
N GLY A 140 13.01 -5.57 6.35
CA GLY A 140 12.43 -4.53 5.52
C GLY A 140 11.62 -5.04 4.34
N ILE A 141 12.08 -6.10 3.66
CA ILE A 141 11.34 -6.69 2.52
C ILE A 141 9.99 -7.28 3.00
N PRO A 142 9.93 -8.12 4.07
CA PRO A 142 8.65 -8.61 4.58
C PRO A 142 7.72 -7.51 5.10
N MET A 143 8.26 -6.48 5.76
CA MET A 143 7.50 -5.30 6.17
C MET A 143 6.86 -4.61 4.95
N ALA A 144 7.67 -4.33 3.92
CA ALA A 144 7.20 -3.64 2.72
C ALA A 144 6.15 -4.46 1.94
N ALA A 145 6.29 -5.79 1.91
CA ALA A 145 5.28 -6.68 1.33
C ALA A 145 3.94 -6.61 2.07
N ALA A 146 3.98 -6.62 3.41
CA ALA A 146 2.78 -6.49 4.24
C ALA A 146 2.07 -5.15 3.99
N LEU A 147 2.81 -4.04 4.06
CA LEU A 147 2.26 -2.70 3.83
C LEU A 147 1.70 -2.53 2.41
N LEU A 148 2.39 -3.07 1.39
CA LEU A 148 1.93 -2.96 0.01
C LEU A 148 0.65 -3.77 -0.22
N ALA A 149 0.59 -5.00 0.29
CA ALA A 149 -0.59 -5.85 0.14
C ALA A 149 -1.82 -5.23 0.83
N THR A 150 -1.66 -4.70 2.04
CA THR A 150 -2.78 -4.04 2.75
C THR A 150 -3.22 -2.77 2.04
N HIS A 151 -2.28 -1.95 1.57
CA HIS A 151 -2.56 -0.73 0.82
C HIS A 151 -3.34 -1.00 -0.47
N SER A 152 -2.97 -2.05 -1.19
CA SER A 152 -3.56 -2.36 -2.48
C SER A 152 -4.84 -3.19 -2.39
N PHE A 153 -5.05 -4.00 -1.34
CA PHE A 153 -6.14 -4.98 -1.32
C PHE A 153 -7.26 -4.60 -0.34
N LEU A 154 -6.95 -3.88 0.76
CA LEU A 154 -7.86 -3.82 1.91
C LEU A 154 -8.47 -2.42 2.09
N PRO A 155 -9.81 -2.29 2.08
CA PRO A 155 -10.48 -1.17 2.74
C PRO A 155 -10.07 -1.13 4.24
N PRO A 156 -9.98 0.05 4.88
CA PRO A 156 -10.46 1.38 4.49
C PRO A 156 -9.57 2.13 3.50
N HIS A 157 -8.46 1.56 3.00
CA HIS A 157 -7.53 2.31 2.15
C HIS A 157 -8.24 3.07 1.04
N PRO A 158 -7.92 4.36 0.79
CA PRO A 158 -8.69 5.15 -0.15
C PRO A 158 -8.77 4.53 -1.55
N GLY A 159 -7.69 3.88 -2.01
CA GLY A 159 -7.71 3.09 -3.25
C GLY A 159 -8.83 2.05 -3.22
N PRO A 160 -8.66 0.91 -2.53
CA PRO A 160 -9.67 -0.15 -2.36
C PRO A 160 -11.08 0.35 -2.01
N THR A 161 -11.20 1.35 -1.14
CA THR A 161 -12.49 1.90 -0.71
C THR A 161 -13.22 2.65 -1.83
N VAL A 162 -12.49 3.46 -2.61
CA VAL A 162 -13.07 4.20 -3.74
C VAL A 162 -13.47 3.21 -4.83
N ILE A 163 -12.60 2.27 -5.23
CA ILE A 163 -12.96 1.26 -6.25
C ILE A 163 -14.18 0.44 -5.81
N ALA A 164 -14.24 0.03 -4.55
CA ALA A 164 -15.40 -0.71 -4.04
C ALA A 164 -16.69 0.12 -4.18
N GLY A 165 -16.66 1.41 -3.82
CA GLY A 165 -17.80 2.30 -3.99
C GLY A 165 -18.20 2.49 -5.45
N GLU A 166 -17.22 2.74 -6.33
CA GLU A 166 -17.42 2.96 -7.77
C GLU A 166 -17.99 1.72 -8.48
N TYR A 167 -17.54 0.52 -8.09
CA TYR A 167 -18.09 -0.74 -8.61
C TYR A 167 -19.40 -1.16 -7.94
N GLY A 168 -19.81 -0.54 -6.83
CA GLY A 168 -20.95 -0.98 -6.03
C GLY A 168 -20.69 -2.29 -5.26
N ALA A 169 -19.42 -2.61 -4.97
CA ALA A 169 -19.03 -3.77 -4.19
C ALA A 169 -19.25 -3.54 -2.69
N ASP A 170 -19.68 -4.58 -1.98
CA ASP A 170 -19.78 -4.55 -0.52
C ASP A 170 -18.38 -4.45 0.11
N ILE A 171 -18.12 -3.35 0.82
CA ILE A 171 -16.81 -3.05 1.44
C ILE A 171 -16.41 -4.12 2.46
N GLY A 172 -17.38 -4.70 3.18
CA GLY A 172 -17.14 -5.77 4.15
C GLY A 172 -16.65 -7.05 3.46
N LEU A 173 -17.27 -7.42 2.34
CA LEU A 173 -16.82 -8.54 1.51
C LEU A 173 -15.45 -8.27 0.87
N VAL A 174 -15.19 -7.05 0.38
CA VAL A 174 -13.87 -6.68 -0.15
C VAL A 174 -12.81 -6.83 0.95
N LEU A 175 -13.08 -6.36 2.17
CA LEU A 175 -12.18 -6.52 3.31
C LEU A 175 -11.95 -8.00 3.67
N LEU A 176 -13.02 -8.78 3.79
CA LEU A 176 -12.94 -10.19 4.15
C LEU A 176 -12.13 -11.00 3.13
N TYR A 177 -12.53 -10.93 1.86
CA TYR A 177 -11.81 -11.61 0.77
C TYR A 177 -10.40 -11.06 0.62
N GLY A 178 -10.23 -9.76 0.80
CA GLY A 178 -8.94 -9.09 0.77
C GLY A 178 -7.98 -9.66 1.81
N ILE A 179 -8.41 -9.86 3.07
CA ILE A 179 -7.56 -10.45 4.12
C ILE A 179 -7.17 -11.89 3.74
N ILE A 180 -8.12 -12.68 3.25
CA ILE A 180 -7.89 -14.07 2.80
C ILE A 180 -6.83 -14.12 1.70
N VAL A 181 -6.87 -13.18 0.74
CA VAL A 181 -5.91 -13.08 -0.36
C VAL A 181 -4.57 -12.46 0.08
N ALA A 182 -4.61 -11.46 0.96
CA ALA A 182 -3.43 -10.70 1.38
C ALA A 182 -2.47 -11.55 2.21
N ILE A 183 -2.96 -12.37 3.15
CA ILE A 183 -2.10 -13.21 4.01
C ILE A 183 -1.14 -14.11 3.20
N PRO A 184 -1.62 -14.99 2.30
CA PRO A 184 -0.73 -15.84 1.53
C PRO A 184 0.12 -15.04 0.54
N THR A 185 -0.40 -13.93 -0.01
CA THR A 185 0.37 -13.02 -0.85
C THR A 185 1.58 -12.43 -0.11
N VAL A 186 1.38 -11.94 1.12
CA VAL A 186 2.44 -11.36 1.96
C VAL A 186 3.48 -12.41 2.36
N ILE A 187 3.05 -13.65 2.61
CA ILE A 187 3.98 -14.76 2.91
C ILE A 187 4.93 -14.98 1.72
N ILE A 188 4.38 -15.03 0.50
CA ILE A 188 5.15 -15.26 -0.73
C ILE A 188 6.05 -14.06 -1.06
N ALA A 189 5.47 -12.85 -1.13
CA ALA A 189 6.18 -11.62 -1.51
C ALA A 189 7.13 -11.09 -0.43
N GLY A 190 6.93 -11.48 0.84
CA GLY A 190 7.70 -11.05 1.99
C GLY A 190 8.77 -12.07 2.40
N PRO A 191 8.56 -12.88 3.46
CA PRO A 191 9.58 -13.78 3.99
C PRO A 191 10.16 -14.79 2.98
N LEU A 192 9.34 -15.36 2.10
CA LEU A 192 9.81 -16.32 1.09
C LEU A 192 10.68 -15.61 0.04
N TYR A 193 10.17 -14.52 -0.52
CA TYR A 193 10.90 -13.72 -1.49
C TYR A 193 12.22 -13.18 -0.93
N THR A 194 12.25 -12.78 0.34
CA THR A 194 13.47 -12.28 1.02
C THR A 194 14.63 -13.28 0.91
N LYS A 195 14.36 -14.59 1.00
CA LYS A 195 15.38 -15.63 0.84
C LYS A 195 15.96 -15.66 -0.59
N MET A 196 15.11 -15.43 -1.58
CA MET A 196 15.52 -15.37 -2.99
C MET A 196 16.24 -14.06 -3.30
N ALA A 197 15.71 -12.92 -2.85
CA ALA A 197 16.33 -11.61 -2.99
C ALA A 197 17.77 -11.59 -2.44
N LYS A 198 18.01 -12.27 -1.30
CA LYS A 198 19.37 -12.43 -0.73
C LYS A 198 20.34 -13.16 -1.66
N LYS A 199 19.84 -14.08 -2.50
CA LYS A 199 20.66 -14.77 -3.51
C LYS A 199 20.88 -13.93 -4.77
N ILE A 200 19.88 -13.13 -5.18
CA ILE A 200 19.94 -12.29 -6.38
C ILE A 200 20.86 -11.08 -6.16
N VAL A 201 20.73 -10.42 -5.01
CA VAL A 201 21.50 -9.21 -4.65
C VAL A 201 22.13 -9.33 -3.26
N PRO A 202 23.13 -10.22 -3.07
CA PRO A 202 23.72 -10.48 -1.76
C PRO A 202 24.38 -9.24 -1.15
N ASP A 203 24.94 -8.35 -1.96
CA ASP A 203 25.60 -7.13 -1.49
C ASP A 203 24.63 -6.11 -0.90
N ALA A 204 23.39 -6.05 -1.41
CA ALA A 204 22.33 -5.22 -0.84
C ALA A 204 22.06 -5.60 0.62
N PHE A 205 22.14 -6.89 0.96
CA PHE A 205 21.90 -7.38 2.32
C PHE A 205 23.06 -7.09 3.30
N LYS A 206 24.23 -6.68 2.80
CA LYS A 206 25.34 -6.24 3.64
C LYS A 206 25.27 -4.74 3.98
N LYS A 207 24.40 -4.00 3.30
CA LYS A 207 24.22 -2.56 3.54
C LYS A 207 23.55 -2.32 4.88
N THR A 208 23.97 -1.25 5.54
CA THR A 208 23.41 -0.78 6.82
C THR A 208 22.30 0.25 6.62
N GLY A 209 21.92 0.53 5.36
CA GLY A 209 20.93 1.53 5.00
C GLY A 209 21.47 2.96 5.06
N ASN A 210 20.64 3.92 4.71
CA ASN A 210 21.03 5.32 4.75
C ASN A 210 20.84 5.87 6.17
N ILE A 211 21.74 5.46 7.08
CA ILE A 211 21.74 5.81 8.51
C ILE A 211 21.62 7.33 8.72
N ALA A 212 22.08 8.14 7.76
CA ALA A 212 21.95 9.60 7.78
C ALA A 212 20.49 10.06 8.00
N SER A 213 19.49 9.37 7.43
CA SER A 213 18.06 9.70 7.57
C SER A 213 17.49 9.43 8.98
N LEU A 214 18.18 8.62 9.80
CA LEU A 214 17.82 8.33 11.20
C LEU A 214 18.86 8.88 12.20
N GLY A 215 19.95 9.48 11.69
CA GLY A 215 21.17 9.93 12.38
C GLY A 215 21.94 8.85 13.14
N GLU A 216 23.04 9.23 13.82
CA GLU A 216 23.82 8.29 14.63
C GLU A 216 22.93 7.66 15.72
N GLN A 217 22.85 6.33 15.69
CA GLN A 217 22.10 5.54 16.65
C GLN A 217 22.96 5.37 17.91
N LYS A 218 22.75 6.22 18.92
CA LYS A 218 23.34 6.05 20.25
C LYS A 218 22.91 4.70 20.83
N THR A 219 23.83 3.99 21.47
CA THR A 219 23.50 2.79 22.25
C THR A 219 23.18 3.20 23.67
N PHE A 220 21.94 2.99 24.09
CA PHE A 220 21.50 3.31 25.44
C PHE A 220 21.60 2.09 26.34
N LYS A 221 21.88 2.32 27.63
CA LYS A 221 21.58 1.30 28.64
C LYS A 221 20.07 1.26 28.83
N LEU A 222 19.48 0.06 28.99
CA LEU A 222 18.02 -0.09 29.05
C LEU A 222 17.34 0.67 30.20
N ASN A 223 18.07 0.97 31.28
CA ASN A 223 17.60 1.80 32.40
C ASN A 223 17.51 3.29 32.04
N GLU A 224 18.26 3.75 31.04
CA GLU A 224 18.30 5.13 30.54
C GLU A 224 17.30 5.35 29.38
N THR A 225 16.57 4.32 28.97
CA THR A 225 15.52 4.41 27.94
C THR A 225 14.15 4.72 28.54
N PRO A 226 13.22 5.34 27.79
CA PRO A 226 11.81 5.43 28.19
C PRO A 226 11.20 4.04 28.36
N GLY A 227 10.14 3.96 29.16
CA GLY A 227 9.39 2.71 29.34
C GLY A 227 8.84 2.19 28.00
N PHE A 228 8.67 0.86 27.90
CA PHE A 228 8.14 0.22 26.69
C PHE A 228 6.76 0.78 26.30
N GLY A 229 5.85 0.95 27.27
CA GLY A 229 4.50 1.48 27.02
C GLY A 229 4.52 2.89 26.42
N ILE A 230 5.32 3.81 26.98
CA ILE A 230 5.46 5.18 26.48
C ILE A 230 6.12 5.18 25.09
N SER A 231 7.12 4.33 24.89
CA SER A 231 7.81 4.20 23.60
C SER A 231 6.86 3.74 22.49
N VAL A 232 6.09 2.68 22.76
CA VAL A 232 5.08 2.17 21.82
C VAL A 232 3.96 3.19 21.62
N LEU A 233 3.43 3.78 22.69
CA LEU A 233 2.38 4.79 22.61
C LEU A 233 2.82 5.96 21.73
N THR A 234 4.03 6.49 21.93
CA THR A 234 4.54 7.62 21.15
C THR A 234 4.78 7.22 19.69
N ALA A 235 5.39 6.06 19.45
CA ALA A 235 5.67 5.57 18.10
C ALA A 235 4.38 5.25 17.30
N MET A 236 3.36 4.74 18.00
CA MET A 236 2.11 4.31 17.39
C MET A 236 0.99 5.34 17.53
N PHE A 237 1.25 6.51 18.13
CA PHE A 237 0.23 7.53 18.33
C PHE A 237 -0.46 7.97 17.02
N PRO A 238 0.26 8.20 15.90
CA PRO A 238 -0.40 8.55 14.65
C PRO A 238 -1.34 7.43 14.19
N VAL A 239 -0.89 6.18 14.38
CA VAL A 239 -1.65 4.98 14.03
C VAL A 239 -2.93 4.87 14.83
N LEU A 240 -2.88 5.16 16.13
CA LEU A 240 -4.05 5.15 16.99
C LEU A 240 -5.07 6.20 16.55
N LEU A 241 -4.64 7.43 16.28
CA LEU A 241 -5.53 8.51 15.81
C LEU A 241 -6.16 8.17 14.45
N MET A 242 -5.36 7.70 13.49
CA MET A 242 -5.81 7.31 12.17
C MET A 242 -6.76 6.10 12.21
N SER A 243 -6.47 5.13 13.09
CA SER A 243 -7.33 3.96 13.29
C SER A 243 -8.70 4.35 13.85
N ILE A 244 -8.77 5.33 14.76
CA ILE A 244 -10.06 5.81 15.30
C ILE A 244 -10.92 6.40 14.18
N SER A 245 -10.36 7.28 13.35
CA SER A 245 -11.10 7.85 12.21
C SER A 245 -11.49 6.78 11.19
N THR A 246 -10.59 5.84 10.90
CA THR A 246 -10.86 4.71 10.02
C THR A 246 -12.04 3.87 10.51
N ILE A 247 -12.03 3.48 11.79
CA ILE A 247 -13.09 2.66 12.38
C ILE A 247 -14.41 3.43 12.37
N LEU A 248 -14.37 4.73 12.65
CA LEU A 248 -15.53 5.61 12.55
C LEU A 248 -16.12 5.61 11.14
N ASP A 249 -15.31 5.79 10.10
CA ASP A 249 -15.77 5.79 8.70
C ASP A 249 -16.38 4.44 8.29
N MET A 250 -15.81 3.33 8.78
CA MET A 250 -16.37 2.00 8.56
C MET A 250 -17.72 1.80 9.26
N ILE A 251 -17.84 2.22 10.53
CA ILE A 251 -19.09 2.13 11.29
C ILE A 251 -20.17 3.02 10.66
N GLN A 252 -19.82 4.25 10.29
CA GLN A 252 -20.77 5.19 9.71
C GLN A 252 -21.36 4.67 8.40
N LYS A 253 -20.54 4.09 7.51
CA LYS A 253 -21.03 3.45 6.29
C LYS A 253 -21.94 2.25 6.57
N SER A 254 -21.70 1.52 7.65
CA SER A 254 -22.51 0.34 8.00
C SER A 254 -23.82 0.69 8.70
N VAL A 255 -23.86 1.75 9.51
CA VAL A 255 -25.00 2.07 10.38
C VAL A 255 -25.79 3.28 9.89
N GLY A 256 -25.20 4.12 9.02
CA GLY A 256 -25.90 5.20 8.32
C GLY A 256 -26.19 6.44 9.15
N PHE A 257 -25.38 6.76 10.16
CA PHE A 257 -25.53 8.01 10.92
C PHE A 257 -25.02 9.22 10.12
N GLU A 258 -25.71 10.37 10.26
CA GLU A 258 -25.34 11.61 9.58
C GLU A 258 -24.02 12.20 10.09
N ASP A 259 -23.33 12.97 9.24
CA ASP A 259 -22.17 13.74 9.64
C ASP A 259 -22.60 14.84 10.64
N ASP A 260 -21.93 14.89 11.78
CA ASP A 260 -22.01 16.00 12.74
C ASP A 260 -20.59 16.53 12.99
N THR A 261 -20.49 17.73 13.57
CA THR A 261 -19.25 18.42 13.93
C THR A 261 -18.27 17.51 14.65
N THR A 262 -18.76 16.60 15.50
CA THR A 262 -17.94 15.62 16.22
C THR A 262 -17.20 14.66 15.27
N ILE A 263 -17.88 14.16 14.23
CA ILE A 263 -17.31 13.25 13.23
C ILE A 263 -16.26 13.97 12.39
N GLU A 264 -16.55 15.21 11.98
CA GLU A 264 -15.59 16.04 11.23
C GLU A 264 -14.31 16.32 12.04
N ILE A 265 -14.44 16.60 13.34
CA ILE A 265 -13.29 16.78 14.23
C ILE A 265 -12.47 15.47 14.32
N ILE A 266 -13.13 14.31 14.47
CA ILE A 266 -12.43 13.03 14.51
C ILE A 266 -11.69 12.76 13.20
N ARG A 267 -12.31 13.06 12.05
CA ARG A 267 -11.68 12.94 10.73
C ARG A 267 -10.51 13.89 10.55
N LEU A 268 -10.62 15.12 11.05
CA LEU A 268 -9.52 16.08 11.03
C LEU A 268 -8.33 15.58 11.85
N ILE A 269 -8.58 15.04 13.05
CA ILE A 269 -7.55 14.50 13.94
C ILE A 269 -6.92 13.23 13.35
N GLY A 270 -7.73 12.35 12.76
CA GLY A 270 -7.30 11.11 12.14
C GLY A 270 -6.76 11.26 10.73
N ASN A 271 -6.77 12.47 10.14
CA ASN A 271 -6.09 12.72 8.89
C ASN A 271 -4.57 12.47 9.05
N PRO A 272 -3.89 11.81 8.10
CA PRO A 272 -2.46 11.50 8.22
C PRO A 272 -1.58 12.70 8.60
N SER A 273 -1.80 13.87 7.98
CA SER A 273 -0.99 15.06 8.24
C SER A 273 -1.19 15.58 9.67
N SER A 274 -2.45 15.67 10.11
CA SER A 274 -2.81 16.12 11.46
C SER A 274 -2.35 15.13 12.52
N ALA A 275 -2.60 13.83 12.31
CA ALA A 275 -2.22 12.76 13.22
C ALA A 275 -0.70 12.76 13.45
N MET A 276 0.09 12.93 12.39
CA MET A 276 1.56 13.03 12.49
C MET A 276 2.00 14.27 13.25
N LEU A 277 1.35 15.43 13.03
CA LEU A 277 1.67 16.66 13.75
C LEU A 277 1.37 16.53 15.25
N ILE A 278 0.18 16.05 15.60
CA ILE A 278 -0.22 15.84 17.00
C ILE A 278 0.73 14.84 17.67
N SER A 279 1.11 13.77 16.96
CA SER A 279 2.05 12.77 17.46
C SER A 279 3.46 13.31 17.68
N LEU A 280 3.92 14.22 16.82
CA LEU A 280 5.19 14.90 16.99
C LEU A 280 5.16 15.81 18.23
N ILE A 281 4.07 16.54 18.45
CA ILE A 281 3.88 17.37 19.65
C ILE A 281 3.90 16.50 20.92
N LEU A 282 3.24 15.33 20.89
CA LEU A 282 3.33 14.35 21.97
C LEU A 282 4.78 13.90 22.18
N ALA A 283 5.53 13.62 21.12
CA ALA A 283 6.93 13.19 21.19
C ALA A 283 7.86 14.27 21.77
N PHE A 284 7.61 15.56 21.54
CA PHE A 284 8.37 16.63 22.20
C PHE A 284 8.30 16.51 23.72
N TYR A 285 7.14 16.13 24.25
CA TYR A 285 6.97 15.88 25.67
C TYR A 285 7.57 14.52 26.07
N THR A 286 7.11 13.41 25.48
CA THR A 286 7.44 12.06 25.96
C THR A 286 8.89 11.63 25.70
N MET A 287 9.47 12.08 24.59
CA MET A 287 10.84 11.73 24.15
C MET A 287 11.84 12.87 24.35
N GLY A 288 11.37 14.08 24.65
CA GLY A 288 12.23 15.24 24.94
C GLY A 288 12.14 15.68 26.41
N ILE A 289 11.11 16.48 26.72
CA ILE A 289 10.99 17.18 28.02
C ILE A 289 10.93 16.19 29.20
N ALA A 290 10.12 15.13 29.11
CA ALA A 290 10.00 14.10 30.14
C ALA A 290 11.27 13.24 30.28
N ARG A 291 12.22 13.35 29.35
CA ARG A 291 13.55 12.72 29.40
C ARG A 291 14.64 13.69 29.90
N ASN A 292 14.26 14.89 30.36
CA ASN A 292 15.17 15.98 30.74
C ASN A 292 16.06 16.47 29.60
N THR A 293 15.64 16.30 28.34
CA THR A 293 16.35 16.82 27.17
C THR A 293 15.94 18.28 26.92
N PRO A 294 16.89 19.24 26.82
CA PRO A 294 16.57 20.63 26.54
C PRO A 294 15.81 20.79 25.22
N ILE A 295 14.79 21.65 25.17
CA ILE A 295 13.98 21.88 23.96
C ILE A 295 14.82 22.29 22.75
N LYS A 296 15.92 23.02 22.97
CA LYS A 296 16.87 23.40 21.93
C LYS A 296 17.49 22.17 21.25
N GLU A 297 17.83 21.14 22.01
CA GLU A 297 18.38 19.88 21.48
C GLU A 297 17.30 19.10 20.70
N VAL A 298 16.07 19.04 21.22
CA VAL A 298 14.92 18.44 20.53
C VAL A 298 14.69 19.12 19.16
N MET A 299 14.71 20.45 19.11
CA MET A 299 14.53 21.21 17.85
C MET A 299 15.69 21.02 16.87
N ASN A 300 16.93 20.92 17.38
CA ASN A 300 18.09 20.60 16.56
C ASN A 300 17.99 19.19 15.95
N SER A 301 17.50 18.20 16.70
CA SER A 301 17.20 16.86 16.18
C SER A 301 16.12 16.89 15.10
N CYS A 302 15.08 17.70 15.26
CA CYS A 302 14.06 17.89 14.22
C CYS A 302 14.65 18.53 12.95
N THR A 303 15.51 19.53 13.09
CA THR A 303 16.14 20.22 11.95
C THR A 303 17.07 19.28 11.16
N SER A 304 17.92 18.53 11.88
CA SER A 304 18.84 17.58 11.25
C SER A 304 18.12 16.42 10.56
N SER A 305 17.01 15.94 11.12
CA SER A 305 16.22 14.86 10.50
C SER A 305 15.52 15.30 9.20
N ILE A 306 14.96 16.52 9.12
CA ILE A 306 14.43 17.03 7.85
C ILE A 306 15.55 17.16 6.81
N ALA A 307 16.68 17.78 7.19
CA ALA A 307 17.77 18.03 6.27
C ALA A 307 18.29 16.72 5.65
N ALA A 308 18.33 15.64 6.44
CA ALA A 308 18.75 14.32 5.99
C ALA A 308 17.82 13.67 4.94
N ILE A 309 16.54 14.07 4.88
CA ILE A 309 15.57 13.54 3.90
C ILE A 309 15.27 14.51 2.75
N GLY A 310 15.83 15.71 2.74
CA GLY A 310 15.49 16.75 1.74
C GLY A 310 15.69 16.30 0.29
N MET A 311 16.80 15.63 -0.02
CA MET A 311 17.03 15.09 -1.36
C MET A 311 16.07 13.93 -1.69
N MET A 312 15.73 13.08 -0.71
CA MET A 312 14.76 12.01 -0.89
C MET A 312 13.38 12.58 -1.24
N LEU A 313 12.94 13.64 -0.56
CA LEU A 313 11.68 14.34 -0.86
C LEU A 313 11.68 14.89 -2.30
N LEU A 314 12.74 15.60 -2.71
CA LEU A 314 12.84 16.13 -4.06
C LEU A 314 12.80 15.02 -5.12
N ILE A 315 13.50 13.91 -4.90
CA ILE A 315 13.47 12.76 -5.82
C ILE A 315 12.04 12.20 -5.94
N ILE A 316 11.34 12.03 -4.83
CA ILE A 316 9.94 11.57 -4.81
C ILE A 316 9.04 12.57 -5.57
N GLY A 317 9.22 13.87 -5.33
CA GLY A 317 8.51 14.94 -6.05
C GLY A 317 8.79 14.92 -7.56
N GLY A 318 10.04 14.70 -7.97
CA GLY A 318 10.41 14.53 -9.38
C GLY A 318 9.77 13.30 -10.03
N GLY A 319 9.61 12.20 -9.28
CA GLY A 319 8.82 11.03 -9.71
C GLY A 319 7.34 11.39 -9.91
N GLY A 320 6.80 12.21 -9.01
CA GLY A 320 5.47 12.80 -9.11
C GLY A 320 5.25 13.67 -10.35
N ALA A 321 6.23 14.51 -10.69
CA ALA A 321 6.24 15.30 -11.92
C ALA A 321 6.22 14.40 -13.16
N PHE A 322 7.08 13.37 -13.18
CA PHE A 322 7.12 12.41 -14.29
C PHE A 322 5.79 11.69 -14.45
N LYS A 323 5.19 11.18 -13.35
CA LYS A 323 3.83 10.62 -13.36
C LYS A 323 2.81 11.56 -13.99
N GLN A 324 2.78 12.84 -13.58
CA GLN A 324 1.75 13.77 -14.03
C GLN A 324 1.83 14.05 -15.53
N VAL A 325 3.05 14.13 -16.08
CA VAL A 325 3.27 14.20 -17.53
C VAL A 325 2.67 13.00 -18.27
N LEU A 326 2.77 11.80 -17.67
CA LEU A 326 2.20 10.58 -18.27
C LEU A 326 0.66 10.56 -18.21
N ILE A 327 0.09 11.15 -17.15
CA ILE A 327 -1.36 11.34 -17.02
C ILE A 327 -1.84 12.36 -18.07
N ASP A 328 -1.28 13.57 -18.05
CA ASP A 328 -1.71 14.70 -18.90
C ASP A 328 -1.40 14.47 -20.38
N GLY A 329 -0.40 13.64 -20.69
CA GLY A 329 -0.09 13.18 -22.04
C GLY A 329 -0.99 12.06 -22.57
N GLY A 330 -2.07 11.70 -21.86
CA GLY A 330 -3.12 10.81 -22.36
C GLY A 330 -2.74 9.33 -22.39
N VAL A 331 -1.75 8.90 -21.60
CA VAL A 331 -1.34 7.47 -21.57
C VAL A 331 -2.49 6.60 -21.03
N GLY A 332 -3.26 7.11 -20.07
CA GLY A 332 -4.42 6.40 -19.51
C GLY A 332 -5.52 6.15 -20.53
N ASP A 333 -5.88 7.18 -21.30
CA ASP A 333 -6.92 7.10 -22.34
C ASP A 333 -6.53 6.13 -23.46
N TYR A 334 -5.25 6.12 -23.84
CA TYR A 334 -4.74 5.17 -24.82
C TYR A 334 -4.86 3.72 -24.34
N VAL A 335 -4.53 3.44 -23.07
CA VAL A 335 -4.71 2.10 -22.50
C VAL A 335 -6.18 1.72 -22.48
N ALA A 336 -7.09 2.64 -22.15
CA ALA A 336 -8.53 2.39 -22.18
C ALA A 336 -9.01 1.95 -23.57
N GLU A 337 -8.54 2.61 -24.62
CA GLU A 337 -8.93 2.33 -26.00
C GLU A 337 -8.48 0.94 -26.48
N LEU A 338 -7.32 0.47 -26.03
CA LEU A 338 -6.80 -0.86 -26.38
C LEU A 338 -7.70 -2.02 -25.95
N PHE A 339 -8.50 -1.83 -24.88
CA PHE A 339 -9.33 -2.88 -24.32
C PHE A 339 -10.83 -2.74 -24.62
N LYS A 340 -11.22 -1.70 -25.37
CA LYS A 340 -12.61 -1.55 -25.84
C LYS A 340 -13.00 -2.74 -26.71
N GLY A 341 -14.14 -3.36 -26.41
CA GLY A 341 -14.69 -4.49 -27.18
C GLY A 341 -14.03 -5.84 -26.93
N THR A 342 -13.20 -5.98 -25.89
CA THR A 342 -12.61 -7.27 -25.51
C THR A 342 -13.62 -8.16 -24.78
N SER A 343 -13.56 -9.47 -25.00
CA SER A 343 -14.41 -10.50 -24.36
C SER A 343 -13.73 -11.17 -23.16
N MET A 344 -12.83 -10.45 -22.47
CA MET A 344 -12.03 -11.01 -21.39
C MET A 344 -12.83 -11.07 -20.08
N SER A 345 -12.50 -12.01 -19.18
CA SER A 345 -13.11 -12.07 -17.85
C SER A 345 -12.95 -10.71 -17.13
N PRO A 346 -14.01 -10.18 -16.48
CA PRO A 346 -13.96 -8.91 -15.76
C PRO A 346 -12.83 -8.80 -14.73
N ILE A 347 -12.53 -9.90 -14.02
CA ILE A 347 -11.44 -9.96 -13.03
C ILE A 347 -10.08 -9.77 -13.70
N ILE A 348 -9.83 -10.50 -14.79
CA ILE A 348 -8.56 -10.40 -15.52
C ILE A 348 -8.45 -9.03 -16.20
N LEU A 349 -9.56 -8.51 -16.72
CA LEU A 349 -9.61 -7.21 -17.39
C LEU A 349 -9.27 -6.08 -16.43
N ALA A 350 -9.94 -6.05 -15.28
CA ALA A 350 -9.64 -5.14 -14.19
C ALA A 350 -8.15 -5.18 -13.81
N TRP A 351 -7.61 -6.39 -13.63
CA TRP A 351 -6.19 -6.54 -13.28
C TRP A 351 -5.24 -6.05 -14.39
N VAL A 352 -5.47 -6.40 -15.66
CA VAL A 352 -4.59 -6.03 -16.78
C VAL A 352 -4.62 -4.52 -17.03
N VAL A 353 -5.80 -3.91 -17.00
CA VAL A 353 -5.95 -2.45 -17.15
C VAL A 353 -5.22 -1.75 -15.99
N ALA A 354 -5.46 -2.17 -14.75
CA ALA A 354 -4.75 -1.63 -13.59
C ALA A 354 -3.24 -1.83 -13.67
N ALA A 355 -2.78 -2.99 -14.14
CA ALA A 355 -1.37 -3.31 -14.30
C ALA A 355 -0.69 -2.39 -15.33
N LEU A 356 -1.32 -2.19 -16.49
CA LEU A 356 -0.79 -1.32 -17.53
C LEU A 356 -0.79 0.15 -17.11
N LEU A 357 -1.87 0.60 -16.46
CA LEU A 357 -1.93 1.94 -15.88
C LEU A 357 -0.92 2.10 -14.75
N ARG A 358 -0.68 1.09 -13.93
CA ARG A 358 0.33 1.14 -12.88
C ARG A 358 1.74 1.27 -13.44
N ILE A 359 2.09 0.44 -14.41
CA ILE A 359 3.40 0.50 -15.09
C ILE A 359 3.58 1.87 -15.76
N SER A 360 2.51 2.41 -16.34
CA SER A 360 2.57 3.70 -17.02
C SER A 360 2.63 4.87 -16.05
N LEU A 361 1.69 4.96 -15.12
CA LEU A 361 1.46 6.13 -14.27
C LEU A 361 2.28 6.09 -12.98
N GLY A 362 2.64 4.91 -12.48
CA GLY A 362 3.49 4.81 -11.30
C GLY A 362 2.83 5.14 -9.96
N SER A 363 1.51 5.40 -9.87
CA SER A 363 0.79 5.47 -8.59
C SER A 363 -0.25 4.36 -8.48
N ALA A 364 -0.21 3.58 -7.41
CA ALA A 364 -1.13 2.46 -7.19
C ALA A 364 -2.57 2.97 -7.05
N THR A 365 -2.80 3.94 -6.17
CA THR A 365 -4.11 4.55 -5.96
C THR A 365 -4.67 5.18 -7.24
N VAL A 366 -3.86 5.95 -7.99
CA VAL A 366 -4.33 6.57 -9.25
C VAL A 366 -4.65 5.50 -10.29
N ALA A 367 -3.78 4.51 -10.47
CA ALA A 367 -4.03 3.41 -11.41
C ALA A 367 -5.31 2.64 -11.05
N ALA A 368 -5.54 2.37 -9.76
CA ALA A 368 -6.74 1.69 -9.28
C ALA A 368 -8.02 2.49 -9.55
N ILE A 369 -8.05 3.78 -9.17
CA ILE A 369 -9.22 4.65 -9.36
C ILE A 369 -9.50 4.88 -10.85
N SER A 370 -8.46 5.14 -11.66
CA SER A 370 -8.62 5.28 -13.10
C SER A 370 -9.15 3.99 -13.74
N THR A 371 -8.69 2.82 -13.29
CA THR A 371 -9.24 1.54 -13.77
C THR A 371 -10.71 1.37 -13.44
N ALA A 372 -11.17 1.87 -12.29
CA ALA A 372 -12.59 1.83 -11.92
C ALA A 372 -13.46 2.45 -13.01
N GLY A 373 -13.17 3.71 -13.37
CA GLY A 373 -13.91 4.45 -14.41
C GLY A 373 -13.92 3.77 -15.77
N LEU A 374 -12.82 3.07 -16.12
CA LEU A 374 -12.71 2.38 -17.41
C LEU A 374 -13.43 1.03 -17.46
N VAL A 375 -13.48 0.32 -16.34
CA VAL A 375 -14.02 -1.04 -16.28
C VAL A 375 -15.52 -1.04 -16.01
N ILE A 376 -16.07 -0.01 -15.33
CA ILE A 376 -17.51 0.12 -15.02
C ILE A 376 -18.43 -0.17 -16.22
N PRO A 377 -18.25 0.44 -17.41
CA PRO A 377 -19.15 0.20 -18.54
C PRO A 377 -19.18 -1.27 -18.97
N MET A 378 -18.09 -1.99 -18.75
CA MET A 378 -17.92 -3.39 -19.13
C MET A 378 -18.45 -4.36 -18.07
N LEU A 379 -18.56 -3.95 -16.80
CA LEU A 379 -19.11 -4.79 -15.72
C LEU A 379 -20.60 -5.06 -15.88
N SER A 380 -21.35 -4.13 -16.48
CA SER A 380 -22.79 -4.28 -16.72
C SER A 380 -23.18 -5.48 -17.59
N GLN A 381 -22.22 -6.06 -18.32
CA GLN A 381 -22.44 -7.15 -19.27
C GLN A 381 -22.19 -8.54 -18.67
N TYR A 382 -21.61 -8.62 -17.46
CA TYR A 382 -21.19 -9.87 -16.84
C TYR A 382 -21.71 -9.96 -15.40
N ASP A 383 -22.21 -11.13 -15.00
CA ASP A 383 -22.54 -11.42 -13.59
C ASP A 383 -21.26 -11.79 -12.83
N ALA A 384 -20.46 -10.75 -12.50
CA ALA A 384 -19.16 -10.91 -11.84
C ALA A 384 -19.24 -10.54 -10.36
N ASN A 385 -18.47 -11.24 -9.52
CA ASN A 385 -18.32 -10.87 -8.13
C ASN A 385 -17.52 -9.56 -8.01
N LEU A 386 -18.23 -8.45 -7.79
CA LEU A 386 -17.68 -7.10 -7.73
C LEU A 386 -16.61 -6.93 -6.65
N ALA A 387 -16.67 -7.70 -5.56
CA ALA A 387 -15.62 -7.69 -4.54
C ALA A 387 -14.31 -8.29 -5.07
N LEU A 388 -14.38 -9.36 -5.86
CA LEU A 388 -13.20 -9.96 -6.49
C LEU A 388 -12.66 -9.08 -7.63
N VAL A 389 -13.53 -8.42 -8.40
CA VAL A 389 -13.11 -7.42 -9.40
C VAL A 389 -12.39 -6.25 -8.71
N THR A 390 -12.92 -5.76 -7.59
CA THR A 390 -12.26 -4.72 -6.77
C THR A 390 -10.87 -5.15 -6.33
N LEU A 391 -10.74 -6.36 -5.79
CA LEU A 391 -9.45 -6.91 -5.37
C LEU A 391 -8.50 -7.09 -6.56
N ALA A 392 -9.01 -7.46 -7.74
CA ALA A 392 -8.21 -7.63 -8.94
C ALA A 392 -7.67 -6.30 -9.45
N THR A 393 -8.48 -5.24 -9.46
CA THR A 393 -8.02 -3.87 -9.72
C THR A 393 -6.94 -3.46 -8.72
N GLY A 394 -7.19 -3.69 -7.42
CA GLY A 394 -6.23 -3.43 -6.36
C GLY A 394 -4.90 -4.17 -6.56
N ALA A 395 -4.95 -5.47 -6.84
CA ALA A 395 -3.79 -6.31 -7.10
C ALA A 395 -3.03 -5.87 -8.36
N GLY A 396 -3.73 -5.56 -9.45
CA GLY A 396 -3.11 -5.04 -10.68
C GLY A 396 -2.39 -3.72 -10.44
N SER A 397 -2.97 -2.85 -9.60
CA SER A 397 -2.37 -1.56 -9.25
C SER A 397 -1.07 -1.67 -8.43
N ALA A 398 -0.74 -2.84 -7.88
CA ALA A 398 0.49 -3.07 -7.13
C ALA A 398 1.69 -3.46 -8.03
N ILE A 399 1.47 -3.86 -9.28
CA ILE A 399 2.48 -4.51 -10.11
C ILE A 399 3.67 -3.60 -10.45
N CYS A 400 4.85 -4.19 -10.61
CA CYS A 400 6.01 -3.60 -11.29
C CYS A 400 6.27 -2.13 -10.92
N SER A 401 6.28 -1.83 -9.62
CA SER A 401 6.62 -0.50 -9.14
C SER A 401 8.06 -0.16 -9.54
N HIS A 402 8.23 0.94 -10.29
CA HIS A 402 9.52 1.38 -10.78
C HIS A 402 9.69 2.90 -10.65
N VAL A 403 10.60 3.48 -11.45
CA VAL A 403 11.08 4.87 -11.38
C VAL A 403 10.02 5.98 -11.44
N ASN A 404 8.77 5.68 -11.84
CA ASN A 404 7.64 6.61 -11.82
C ASN A 404 6.81 6.52 -10.52
N ASP A 405 7.17 5.63 -9.60
CA ASP A 405 6.52 5.44 -8.31
C ASP A 405 7.32 6.07 -7.16
N ALA A 406 6.62 6.82 -6.30
CA ALA A 406 7.16 7.32 -5.05
C ALA A 406 7.70 6.19 -4.17
N GLY A 407 6.97 5.07 -4.07
CA GLY A 407 7.37 3.91 -3.27
C GLY A 407 8.72 3.32 -3.67
N PHE A 408 9.03 3.32 -4.97
CA PHE A 408 10.33 2.86 -5.49
C PHE A 408 11.47 3.72 -4.94
N TRP A 409 11.32 5.04 -4.98
CA TRP A 409 12.32 5.98 -4.49
C TRP A 409 12.45 5.92 -2.97
N MET A 410 11.35 5.77 -2.24
CA MET A 410 11.38 5.58 -0.78
C MET A 410 12.23 4.36 -0.39
N ILE A 411 11.92 3.20 -0.97
CA ILE A 411 12.66 1.96 -0.66
C ILE A 411 14.12 2.09 -1.05
N LYS A 412 14.41 2.67 -2.22
CA LYS A 412 15.79 2.91 -2.64
C LYS A 412 16.55 3.76 -1.62
N GLU A 413 16.00 4.91 -1.25
CA GLU A 413 16.71 5.90 -0.43
C GLU A 413 16.84 5.46 1.02
N TYR A 414 15.81 4.87 1.63
CA TYR A 414 15.87 4.39 3.02
C TYR A 414 16.86 3.23 3.19
N PHE A 415 16.80 2.25 2.30
CA PHE A 415 17.67 1.07 2.37
C PHE A 415 19.04 1.29 1.70
N GLY A 416 19.31 2.49 1.16
CA GLY A 416 20.60 2.83 0.53
C GLY A 416 20.91 1.99 -0.71
N LEU A 417 19.90 1.63 -1.48
CA LEU A 417 20.01 0.74 -2.63
C LEU A 417 20.46 1.48 -3.89
N SER A 418 21.18 0.78 -4.75
CA SER A 418 21.38 1.15 -6.14
C SER A 418 20.14 0.83 -6.97
N MET A 419 20.04 1.39 -8.17
CA MET A 419 18.91 1.10 -9.08
C MET A 419 18.71 -0.39 -9.30
N LYS A 420 19.79 -1.12 -9.63
CA LYS A 420 19.75 -2.57 -9.86
C LYS A 420 19.22 -3.33 -8.64
N GLU A 421 19.67 -2.95 -7.44
CA GLU A 421 19.21 -3.57 -6.21
C GLU A 421 17.74 -3.25 -5.94
N THR A 422 17.29 -2.00 -6.14
CA THR A 422 15.88 -1.63 -5.97
C THR A 422 14.97 -2.37 -6.94
N PHE A 423 15.34 -2.48 -8.22
CA PHE A 423 14.60 -3.33 -9.16
C PHE A 423 14.54 -4.79 -8.68
N SER A 424 15.67 -5.31 -8.20
CA SER A 424 15.77 -6.69 -7.73
C SER A 424 15.16 -6.94 -6.36
N THR A 425 14.76 -5.92 -5.59
CA THR A 425 14.11 -6.09 -4.29
C THR A 425 12.66 -5.63 -4.35
N TRP A 426 12.44 -4.34 -4.63
CA TRP A 426 11.13 -3.71 -4.57
C TRP A 426 10.27 -4.01 -5.79
N THR A 427 10.79 -3.81 -7.02
CA THR A 427 10.00 -4.03 -8.23
C THR A 427 9.54 -5.48 -8.32
N ILE A 428 10.45 -6.44 -8.11
CA ILE A 428 10.09 -7.86 -8.10
C ILE A 428 9.11 -8.18 -6.95
N LEU A 429 9.31 -7.66 -5.74
CA LEU A 429 8.35 -7.84 -4.64
C LEU A 429 6.96 -7.36 -5.04
N SER A 430 6.86 -6.16 -5.61
CA SER A 430 5.57 -5.57 -6.02
C SER A 430 4.89 -6.38 -7.13
N THR A 431 5.67 -6.92 -8.06
CA THR A 431 5.20 -7.83 -9.10
C THR A 431 4.72 -9.15 -8.52
N ILE A 432 5.44 -9.73 -7.56
CA ILE A 432 5.00 -10.95 -6.87
C ILE A 432 3.70 -10.68 -6.11
N THR A 433 3.59 -9.57 -5.37
CA THR A 433 2.36 -9.18 -4.67
C THR A 433 1.18 -9.12 -5.65
N SER A 434 1.35 -8.49 -6.80
CA SER A 434 0.30 -8.36 -7.82
C SER A 434 -0.10 -9.69 -8.45
N ILE A 435 0.87 -10.50 -8.89
CA ILE A 435 0.62 -11.77 -9.59
C ILE A 435 0.10 -12.83 -8.62
N ALA A 436 0.69 -12.95 -7.42
CA ALA A 436 0.20 -13.87 -6.40
C ALA A 436 -1.19 -13.45 -5.92
N GLY A 437 -1.42 -12.14 -5.74
CA GLY A 437 -2.74 -11.59 -5.44
C GLY A 437 -3.78 -12.02 -6.47
N LEU A 438 -3.51 -11.80 -7.77
CA LEU A 438 -4.39 -12.27 -8.85
C LEU A 438 -4.61 -13.79 -8.80
N GLY A 439 -3.54 -14.56 -8.60
CA GLY A 439 -3.62 -16.02 -8.49
C GLY A 439 -4.58 -16.48 -7.39
N PHE A 440 -4.47 -15.90 -6.19
CA PHE A 440 -5.37 -16.21 -5.08
C PHE A 440 -6.80 -15.68 -5.28
N ILE A 441 -6.98 -14.55 -5.97
CA ILE A 441 -8.30 -14.04 -6.34
C ILE A 441 -9.00 -15.00 -7.31
N LEU A 442 -8.29 -15.49 -8.34
CA LEU A 442 -8.84 -16.47 -9.29
C LEU A 442 -9.13 -17.82 -8.64
N LEU A 443 -8.28 -18.25 -7.69
CA LEU A 443 -8.55 -19.45 -6.90
C LEU A 443 -9.81 -19.28 -6.02
N LEU A 444 -9.98 -18.12 -5.41
CA LEU A 444 -11.15 -17.81 -4.61
C LEU A 444 -12.42 -17.76 -5.47
N ASP A 445 -12.35 -17.10 -6.64
CA ASP A 445 -13.43 -17.07 -7.63
C ASP A 445 -13.88 -18.47 -8.03
N ALA A 446 -12.95 -19.32 -8.47
CA ALA A 446 -13.24 -20.69 -8.86
C ALA A 446 -13.85 -21.51 -7.70
N SER A 447 -13.35 -21.34 -6.48
CA SER A 447 -13.86 -22.06 -5.30
C SER A 447 -15.31 -21.68 -4.95
N LEU A 448 -15.67 -20.40 -5.11
CA LEU A 448 -17.02 -19.91 -4.90
C LEU A 448 -17.96 -20.46 -5.98
N THR A 449 -17.55 -20.45 -7.25
CA THR A 449 -18.33 -21.02 -8.35
C THR A 449 -18.62 -22.51 -8.14
N ILE A 450 -17.59 -23.29 -7.75
CA ILE A 450 -17.74 -24.73 -7.49
C ILE A 450 -18.69 -24.98 -6.31
N SER A 451 -18.58 -24.19 -5.24
CA SER A 451 -19.45 -24.32 -4.07
C SER A 451 -20.92 -24.04 -4.42
N ILE A 452 -21.17 -23.01 -5.23
CA ILE A 452 -22.52 -22.68 -5.71
C ILE A 452 -23.07 -23.81 -6.59
N MET A 453 -22.28 -24.35 -7.53
CA MET A 453 -22.69 -25.47 -8.37
C MET A 453 -23.04 -26.73 -7.55
N LEU A 454 -22.27 -27.02 -6.50
CA LEU A 454 -22.55 -28.14 -5.58
C LEU A 454 -23.86 -27.93 -4.82
N ILE A 455 -24.11 -26.71 -4.29
CA ILE A 455 -25.36 -26.39 -3.61
C ILE A 455 -26.55 -26.55 -4.55
N ILE A 456 -26.48 -26.00 -5.77
CA ILE A 456 -27.54 -26.13 -6.78
C ILE A 456 -27.78 -27.61 -7.11
N SER A 457 -26.71 -28.40 -7.28
CA SER A 457 -26.82 -29.83 -7.57
C SER A 457 -27.49 -30.59 -6.42
N ILE A 458 -27.12 -30.30 -5.17
CA ILE A 458 -27.73 -30.90 -3.98
C ILE A 458 -29.20 -30.48 -3.85
N SER A 459 -29.52 -29.20 -4.10
CA SER A 459 -30.90 -28.70 -4.07
C SER A 459 -31.77 -29.29 -5.17
N LEU A 460 -31.25 -29.46 -6.39
CA LEU A 460 -31.95 -30.13 -7.49
C LEU A 460 -32.20 -31.61 -7.18
N VAL A 461 -31.21 -32.30 -6.59
CA VAL A 461 -31.37 -33.69 -6.13
C VAL A 461 -32.43 -33.77 -5.02
N ALA A 462 -32.39 -32.87 -4.03
CA ALA A 462 -33.39 -32.81 -2.97
C ALA A 462 -34.80 -32.52 -3.51
N MET A 463 -34.92 -31.63 -4.50
CA MET A 463 -36.19 -31.31 -5.17
C MET A 463 -36.70 -32.51 -5.99
N TYR A 464 -35.81 -33.23 -6.70
CA TYR A 464 -36.15 -34.46 -7.40
C TYR A 464 -36.71 -35.52 -6.44
N PHE A 465 -36.05 -35.74 -5.30
CA PHE A 465 -36.56 -36.66 -4.27
C PHE A 465 -37.88 -36.18 -3.67
N SER A 466 -38.07 -34.88 -3.47
CA SER A 466 -39.34 -34.31 -2.99
C SER A 466 -40.52 -34.49 -3.96
N ILE A 467 -40.27 -34.42 -5.27
CA ILE A 467 -41.31 -34.58 -6.30
C ILE A 467 -41.67 -36.06 -6.49
N PHE A 468 -40.67 -36.95 -6.48
CA PHE A 468 -40.89 -38.38 -6.73
C PHE A 468 -41.33 -39.18 -5.49
N ASN A 469 -41.14 -38.67 -4.26
CA ASN A 469 -41.67 -39.28 -3.04
C ASN A 469 -43.01 -38.69 -2.57
N GLN A 470 -43.72 -37.90 -3.38
CA GLN A 470 -45.10 -37.59 -3.03
C GLN A 470 -45.95 -38.87 -3.11
N PRO A 471 -46.63 -39.29 -2.03
CA PRO A 471 -47.47 -40.47 -2.07
C PRO A 471 -48.61 -40.23 -3.08
N PHE A 472 -48.73 -41.11 -4.06
CA PHE A 472 -49.89 -41.18 -4.96
C PHE A 472 -51.16 -41.20 -4.09
N LYS A 473 -51.88 -40.08 -4.03
CA LYS A 473 -53.24 -40.05 -3.49
C LYS A 473 -54.09 -40.91 -4.42
N GLN A 474 -54.30 -42.17 -4.06
CA GLN A 474 -55.35 -42.99 -4.64
C GLN A 474 -56.68 -42.26 -4.43
N SER A 475 -57.28 -41.82 -5.53
CA SER A 475 -58.67 -41.36 -5.55
C SER A 475 -59.56 -42.54 -5.16
N LYS A 476 -60.05 -42.55 -3.91
CA LYS A 476 -61.21 -43.37 -3.58
C LYS A 476 -62.45 -42.63 -4.02
N ASP A 477 -63.20 -43.37 -4.83
CA ASP A 477 -64.34 -42.98 -5.63
C ASP A 477 -65.57 -42.60 -4.78
N LYS A 478 -66.46 -41.86 -5.43
CA LYS A 478 -67.71 -41.27 -4.98
C LYS A 478 -68.73 -42.29 -4.44
N SER A 479 -69.46 -41.91 -3.40
CA SER A 479 -70.92 -42.14 -3.33
C SER A 479 -71.55 -41.28 -2.23
N ASP A 480 -71.83 -40.01 -2.54
CA ASP A 480 -72.92 -39.28 -1.88
C ASP A 480 -74.20 -39.60 -2.65
N VAL A 481 -75.11 -40.32 -2.00
CA VAL A 481 -76.53 -40.38 -2.36
C VAL A 481 -77.28 -39.76 -1.18
N LEU A 482 -77.75 -38.52 -1.42
CA LEU A 482 -78.96 -37.87 -0.93
C LEU A 482 -79.44 -38.17 0.50
N ASP A 483 -79.56 -37.13 1.34
CA ASP A 483 -80.88 -36.73 1.88
C ASP A 483 -80.85 -35.41 2.69
N VAL A 484 -81.86 -34.57 2.35
CA VAL A 484 -82.45 -33.36 3.00
C VAL A 484 -81.66 -32.05 3.04
#